data_AF-A0A2W6CXC0-F1
#
_entry.id   AF-A0A2W6CXC0-F1
#
_cell.length_a   1.000
_cell.length_b   1.000
_cell.length_c   1.000
_cell.angle_alpha   90.00
_cell.angle_beta   90.00
_cell.angle_gamma   90.00
#
_symmetry.space_group_name_H-M   'P 1'
#
loop_
_entity.id
_entity.type
_entity.pdbx_description
1 polymer ?
#
loop_
_entity_poly.entity_id
_entity_poly.type
_entity_poly.pdbx_seq_one_letter_code
_entity_poly.pdbx_strand_id
1 'polypeptide(L)'
;HQILRRCAQHAEGVLSRAGVSVRRLDERAVKALFAAWMGPQTPTAGRDAPGSVESWRDVRVAGTWSTVFAVTGDGADLSERVARLAAAAPTPVVATTLLLRRVGDRGDIEASLLMRLSGPGSVSEPGAVDWLSRFASTFGLIVQRLDGEQGPLLRATTPVGIGEPV
;
A
#
# COMPACT_ATOMS: atom_id res chain seq x y z
N HIS A 1 23.38 -5.01 -6.69
CA HIS A 1 22.27 -4.91 -7.67
C HIS A 1 22.11 -6.10 -8.63
N GLN A 2 23.14 -6.90 -8.95
CA GLN A 2 23.02 -8.00 -9.94
C GLN A 2 22.09 -9.15 -9.50
N ILE A 3 22.02 -9.46 -8.21
CA ILE A 3 21.14 -10.51 -7.66
C ILE A 3 19.66 -10.14 -7.83
N LEU A 4 19.25 -8.94 -7.38
CA LEU A 4 17.87 -8.45 -7.52
C LEU A 4 17.41 -8.41 -8.98
N ARG A 5 18.30 -8.02 -9.91
CA ARG A 5 18.03 -8.07 -11.34
C ARG A 5 17.75 -9.48 -11.84
N ARG A 6 18.52 -10.48 -11.40
CA ARG A 6 18.30 -11.89 -11.75
C ARG A 6 17.00 -12.41 -11.14
N CYS A 7 16.67 -12.05 -9.90
CA CYS A 7 15.40 -12.40 -9.27
C CYS A 7 14.20 -11.81 -10.04
N ALA A 8 14.27 -10.54 -10.44
CA ALA A 8 13.22 -9.90 -11.24
C ALA A 8 13.04 -10.59 -12.60
N GLN A 9 14.14 -10.88 -13.32
CA GLN A 9 14.11 -11.63 -14.57
C GLN A 9 13.51 -13.04 -14.40
N HIS A 10 13.84 -13.72 -13.30
CA HIS A 10 13.29 -15.02 -13.01
C HIS A 10 11.78 -14.94 -12.73
N ALA A 11 11.33 -13.99 -11.91
CA ALA A 11 9.92 -13.78 -11.62
C ALA A 11 9.12 -13.45 -12.89
N GLU A 12 9.64 -12.58 -13.77
CA GLU A 12 9.05 -12.32 -15.09
C GLU A 12 8.92 -13.57 -15.94
N GLY A 13 9.94 -14.43 -15.93
CA GLY A 13 9.93 -15.71 -16.63
C GLY A 13 8.89 -16.70 -16.07
N VAL A 14 8.64 -16.67 -14.76
CA VAL A 14 7.59 -17.48 -14.12
C VAL A 14 6.20 -16.93 -14.45
N LEU A 15 5.99 -15.62 -14.33
CA LEU A 15 4.72 -14.96 -14.62
C LEU A 15 4.32 -15.10 -16.10
N SER A 16 5.28 -14.93 -17.02
CA SER A 16 5.04 -15.10 -18.47
C SER A 16 4.58 -16.51 -18.80
N ARG A 17 5.12 -17.54 -18.12
CA ARG A 17 4.68 -18.94 -18.30
C ARG A 17 3.26 -19.19 -17.80
N ALA A 18 2.82 -18.41 -16.81
CA ALA A 18 1.44 -18.42 -16.33
C ALA A 18 0.49 -17.57 -17.20
N GLY A 19 0.96 -17.04 -18.34
CA GLY A 19 0.16 -16.21 -19.25
C GLY A 19 0.03 -14.74 -18.82
N VAL A 20 0.79 -14.30 -17.82
CA VAL A 20 0.77 -12.91 -17.35
C VAL A 20 1.76 -12.07 -18.15
N SER A 21 1.28 -11.00 -18.79
CA SER A 21 2.14 -10.02 -19.45
C SER A 21 2.75 -9.08 -18.40
N VAL A 22 4.07 -9.04 -18.34
CA VAL A 22 4.82 -8.16 -17.44
C VAL A 22 5.52 -7.08 -18.25
N ARG A 23 5.32 -5.82 -17.87
CA ARG A 23 6.02 -4.67 -18.46
C ARG A 23 6.89 -4.00 -17.41
N ARG A 24 8.18 -3.87 -17.69
CA ARG A 24 9.08 -3.05 -16.88
C ARG A 24 8.75 -1.57 -17.06
N LEU A 25 8.76 -0.85 -15.96
CA LEU A 25 8.59 0.60 -15.95
C LEU A 25 9.98 1.24 -15.93
N ASP A 26 10.16 2.29 -16.73
CA ASP A 26 11.35 3.13 -16.64
C ASP A 26 11.27 4.06 -15.42
N GLU A 27 12.39 4.71 -15.09
CA GLU A 27 12.48 5.58 -13.92
C GLU A 27 11.45 6.72 -13.96
N ARG A 28 11.13 7.25 -15.14
CA ARG A 28 10.16 8.32 -15.32
C ARG A 28 8.74 7.85 -14.99
N ALA A 29 8.34 6.70 -15.50
CA ALA A 29 7.05 6.09 -15.21
C ALA A 29 6.94 5.72 -13.73
N VAL A 30 8.02 5.21 -13.13
CA VAL A 30 8.11 4.91 -11.70
C VAL A 30 7.91 6.18 -10.86
N LYS A 31 8.60 7.29 -11.17
CA LYS A 31 8.44 8.58 -10.47
C LYS A 31 7.02 9.15 -10.62
N ALA A 32 6.45 9.10 -11.82
CA ALA A 32 5.09 9.56 -12.08
C ALA A 32 4.05 8.75 -11.30
N LEU A 33 4.22 7.42 -11.25
CA LEU A 33 3.39 6.54 -10.44
C LEU A 33 3.56 6.82 -8.95
N PHE A 34 4.80 6.97 -8.47
CA PHE A 34 5.06 7.23 -7.06
C PHE A 34 4.31 8.48 -6.56
N ALA A 35 4.32 9.57 -7.34
CA ALA A 35 3.53 10.76 -7.02
C ALA A 35 2.02 10.46 -6.89
N ALA A 36 1.45 9.73 -7.85
CA ALA A 36 0.04 9.34 -7.82
C ALA A 36 -0.29 8.35 -6.68
N TRP A 37 0.66 7.51 -6.29
CA TRP A 37 0.51 6.51 -5.23
C TRP A 37 0.65 7.11 -3.83
N MET A 38 1.46 8.15 -3.64
CA MET A 38 1.64 8.75 -2.32
C MET A 38 0.46 9.61 -1.89
N GLY A 39 -0.33 10.11 -2.84
CA GLY A 39 -1.51 10.90 -2.54
C GLY A 39 -1.99 11.81 -3.66
N PRO A 40 -3.15 12.46 -3.48
CA PRO A 40 -3.66 13.46 -4.42
C PRO A 40 -2.79 14.73 -4.47
N GLN A 41 -1.92 14.94 -3.48
CA GLN A 41 -0.96 16.04 -3.48
C GLN A 41 0.42 15.51 -3.83
N THR A 42 0.94 15.98 -4.98
CA THR A 42 2.28 15.65 -5.44
C THR A 42 3.31 16.26 -4.50
N PRO A 43 4.32 15.50 -4.06
CA PRO A 43 5.47 16.05 -3.34
C PRO A 43 6.17 17.13 -4.17
N THR A 44 6.13 18.38 -3.71
CA THR A 44 7.00 19.43 -4.22
C THR A 44 8.42 19.17 -3.71
N ALA A 45 9.40 19.20 -4.60
CA ALA A 45 10.82 19.16 -4.22
C ALA A 45 11.32 20.59 -3.98
N GLY A 46 12.08 20.81 -2.91
CA GLY A 46 12.66 22.12 -2.58
C GLY A 46 12.88 22.33 -1.09
N ARG A 47 13.51 23.45 -0.72
CA ARG A 47 13.80 23.81 0.68
C ARG A 47 12.54 24.05 1.52
N ASP A 48 11.43 24.37 0.85
CA ASP A 48 10.12 24.67 1.43
C ASP A 48 9.12 23.49 1.28
N ALA A 49 9.59 22.32 0.86
CA ALA A 49 8.76 21.13 0.77
C ALA A 49 8.24 20.74 2.17
N PRO A 50 6.93 20.50 2.35
CA PRO A 50 6.40 20.02 3.63
C PRO A 50 7.11 18.72 4.01
N GLY A 51 7.74 18.71 5.19
CA GLY A 51 8.43 17.53 5.71
C GLY A 51 7.50 16.33 5.85
N SER A 52 8.06 15.12 5.73
CA SER A 52 7.32 13.90 6.05
C SER A 52 7.20 13.77 7.56
N VAL A 53 5.99 13.56 8.07
CA VAL A 53 5.72 13.39 9.51
C VAL A 53 5.12 12.02 9.71
N GLU A 54 5.79 11.20 10.53
CA GLU A 54 5.24 9.93 10.99
C GLU A 54 4.65 10.12 12.39
N SER A 55 3.44 9.60 12.58
CA SER A 55 2.79 9.48 13.88
C SER A 55 2.52 8.01 14.19
N TRP A 56 2.04 7.75 15.40
CA TRP A 56 1.62 6.41 15.82
C TRP A 56 0.53 5.80 14.93
N ARG A 57 -0.26 6.62 14.24
CA ARG A 57 -1.48 6.22 13.53
C ARG A 57 -1.45 6.46 12.02
N ASP A 58 -0.59 7.37 11.57
CA ASP A 58 -0.52 7.79 10.17
C ASP A 58 0.90 8.22 9.75
N VAL A 59 1.12 8.30 8.45
CA VAL A 59 2.23 9.04 7.85
C VAL A 59 1.66 10.14 6.98
N ARG A 60 2.24 11.33 7.12
CA ARG A 60 1.89 12.51 6.33
C ARG A 60 3.05 12.87 5.42
N VAL A 61 2.83 12.86 4.12
CA VAL A 61 3.82 13.24 3.11
C VAL A 61 3.16 14.22 2.15
N ALA A 62 3.78 15.39 1.96
CA ALA A 62 3.31 16.39 1.00
C ALA A 62 1.81 16.74 1.13
N GLY A 63 1.32 16.87 2.37
CA GLY A 63 -0.09 17.19 2.65
C GLY A 63 -1.09 16.05 2.40
N THR A 64 -0.61 14.83 2.14
CA THR A 64 -1.42 13.61 2.13
C THR A 64 -1.17 12.82 3.41
N TRP A 65 -2.22 12.42 4.11
CA TRP A 65 -2.13 11.42 5.18
C TRP A 65 -2.34 10.01 4.61
N SER A 66 -1.69 9.03 5.22
CA SER A 66 -1.83 7.61 4.88
C SER A 66 -1.90 6.77 6.14
N THR A 67 -2.87 5.87 6.20
CA THR A 67 -3.06 4.93 7.31
C THR A 67 -3.24 3.52 6.76
N VAL A 68 -2.59 2.55 7.40
CA VAL A 68 -2.62 1.14 7.00
C VAL A 68 -3.42 0.30 7.98
N PHE A 69 -4.16 -0.65 7.44
CA PHE A 69 -5.01 -1.56 8.16
C PHE A 69 -4.69 -3.00 7.76
N ALA A 70 -4.72 -3.91 8.73
CA ALA A 70 -4.86 -5.33 8.44
C ALA A 70 -6.32 -5.64 8.16
N VAL A 71 -6.56 -6.44 7.12
CA VAL A 71 -7.88 -6.90 6.73
C VAL A 71 -7.94 -8.42 6.89
N THR A 72 -8.90 -8.90 7.65
CA THR A 72 -9.15 -10.33 7.83
C THR A 72 -10.59 -10.68 7.43
N GLY A 73 -10.77 -11.92 7.01
CA GLY A 73 -12.04 -12.46 6.58
C GLY A 73 -11.85 -13.86 6.01
N ASP A 74 -12.92 -14.63 5.95
CA ASP A 74 -12.90 -16.03 5.53
C ASP A 74 -13.67 -16.23 4.24
N GLY A 75 -13.32 -17.24 3.45
CA GLY A 75 -14.04 -17.62 2.23
C GLY A 75 -13.29 -17.32 0.93
N ALA A 76 -13.69 -18.01 -0.15
CA ALA A 76 -13.02 -17.92 -1.45
C ALA A 76 -13.22 -16.57 -2.16
N ASP A 77 -14.21 -15.79 -1.75
CA ASP A 77 -14.58 -14.49 -2.30
C ASP A 77 -13.94 -13.29 -1.55
N LEU A 78 -13.02 -13.56 -0.61
CA LEU A 78 -12.36 -12.53 0.22
C LEU A 78 -11.76 -11.39 -0.63
N SER A 79 -11.04 -11.73 -1.70
CA SER A 79 -10.39 -10.75 -2.57
C SER A 79 -11.40 -9.84 -3.26
N GLU A 80 -12.55 -10.38 -3.68
CA GLU A 80 -13.62 -9.61 -4.31
C GLU A 80 -14.28 -8.66 -3.31
N ARG A 81 -14.57 -9.13 -2.09
CA ARG A 81 -15.14 -8.29 -1.03
C ARG A 81 -14.19 -7.17 -0.62
N VAL A 82 -12.89 -7.43 -0.54
CA VAL A 82 -11.86 -6.43 -0.27
C VAL A 82 -11.78 -5.41 -1.41
N ALA A 83 -11.88 -5.85 -2.67
CA ALA A 83 -11.91 -4.95 -3.82
C ALA A 83 -13.16 -4.05 -3.83
N ARG A 84 -14.33 -4.60 -3.47
CA ARG A 84 -15.57 -3.82 -3.33
C ARG A 84 -15.48 -2.79 -2.20
N LEU A 85 -14.88 -3.16 -1.06
CA LEU A 85 -14.61 -2.25 0.05
C LEU A 85 -13.67 -1.11 -0.39
N ALA A 86 -12.58 -1.44 -1.09
CA ALA A 86 -11.63 -0.47 -1.62
C ALA A 86 -12.27 0.50 -2.62
N ALA A 87 -13.11 0.00 -3.53
CA ALA A 87 -13.81 0.81 -4.53
C ALA A 87 -14.84 1.77 -3.91
N ALA A 88 -15.40 1.42 -2.74
CA ALA A 88 -16.37 2.25 -2.03
C ALA A 88 -15.72 3.26 -1.07
N ALA A 89 -14.40 3.22 -0.88
CA ALA A 89 -13.74 4.04 0.12
C ALA A 89 -13.90 5.55 -0.13
N PRO A 90 -14.03 6.37 0.93
CA PRO A 90 -14.23 7.80 0.83
C PRO A 90 -12.95 8.58 0.51
N THR A 91 -11.85 7.88 0.21
CA THR A 91 -10.53 8.47 -0.02
C THR A 91 -10.10 8.29 -1.47
N PRO A 92 -9.37 9.26 -2.06
CA PRO A 92 -8.98 9.21 -3.46
C PRO A 92 -7.98 8.10 -3.79
N VAL A 93 -7.21 7.63 -2.81
CA VAL A 93 -6.23 6.56 -3.00
C VAL A 93 -6.49 5.44 -2.01
N VAL A 94 -6.67 4.23 -2.54
CA VAL A 94 -6.73 3.00 -1.76
C VAL A 94 -5.74 1.99 -2.34
N ALA A 95 -4.89 1.43 -1.48
CA ALA A 95 -4.01 0.33 -1.85
C ALA A 95 -4.46 -0.94 -1.13
N THR A 96 -4.57 -2.04 -1.86
CA THR A 96 -4.76 -3.39 -1.28
C THR A 96 -3.52 -4.21 -1.57
N THR A 97 -2.89 -4.77 -0.54
CA THR A 97 -1.60 -5.45 -0.65
C THR A 97 -1.65 -6.78 0.08
N LEU A 98 -1.28 -7.86 -0.61
CA LEU A 98 -0.97 -9.13 0.04
C LEU A 98 0.53 -9.17 0.34
N LEU A 99 0.89 -8.97 1.61
CA LEU A 99 2.26 -9.04 2.08
C LEU A 99 2.59 -10.49 2.43
N LEU A 100 3.57 -11.06 1.73
CA LEU A 100 4.12 -12.39 2.02
C LEU A 100 5.46 -12.23 2.72
N ARG A 101 5.55 -12.68 3.98
CA ARG A 101 6.76 -12.62 4.79
C ARG A 101 7.22 -14.03 5.13
N ARG A 102 8.50 -14.31 4.91
CA ARG A 102 9.10 -15.54 5.41
C ARG A 102 9.28 -15.44 6.93
N VAL A 103 8.80 -16.43 7.66
CA VAL A 103 8.91 -16.53 9.12
C VAL A 103 9.65 -17.82 9.48
N GLY A 104 10.64 -17.69 10.35
CA GLY A 104 11.47 -18.80 10.80
C GLY A 104 12.42 -19.38 9.74
N ASP A 105 13.28 -20.29 10.19
CA ASP A 105 14.35 -20.87 9.35
C ASP A 105 13.82 -21.86 8.31
N ARG A 106 12.69 -22.52 8.62
CA ARG A 106 12.07 -23.57 7.78
C ARG A 106 11.37 -23.06 6.52
N GLY A 107 11.24 -21.74 6.38
CA GLY A 107 10.66 -21.15 5.17
C GLY A 107 9.14 -21.05 5.16
N ASP A 108 8.51 -21.04 6.34
CA ASP A 108 7.08 -20.78 6.46
C ASP A 108 6.79 -19.36 5.94
N ILE A 109 5.65 -19.21 5.26
CA ILE A 109 5.20 -17.93 4.71
C ILE A 109 3.99 -17.47 5.49
N GLU A 110 4.14 -16.33 6.15
CA GLU A 110 3.03 -15.57 6.71
C GLU A 110 2.46 -14.66 5.62
N ALA A 111 1.15 -14.71 5.44
CA ALA A 111 0.43 -13.86 4.51
C ALA A 111 -0.44 -12.87 5.29
N SER A 112 -0.27 -11.58 5.02
CA SER A 112 -1.07 -10.51 5.62
C SER A 112 -1.72 -9.68 4.53
N LEU A 113 -3.05 -9.58 4.56
CA LEU A 113 -3.78 -8.69 3.67
C LEU A 113 -3.87 -7.30 4.31
N LEU A 114 -3.31 -6.32 3.62
CA LEU A 114 -3.25 -4.94 4.06
C LEU A 114 -4.12 -4.06 3.17
N MET A 115 -4.74 -3.06 3.76
CA MET A 115 -5.39 -1.95 3.05
C MET A 115 -4.79 -0.64 3.53
N ARG A 116 -4.43 0.25 2.61
CA ARG A 116 -4.01 1.62 2.92
C ARG A 116 -5.07 2.58 2.39
N LEU A 117 -5.50 3.51 3.23
CA LEU A 117 -6.25 4.68 2.82
C LEU A 117 -5.32 5.88 2.80
N SER A 118 -5.41 6.69 1.73
CA SER A 118 -4.69 7.95 1.66
C SER A 118 -5.59 9.07 1.18
N GLY A 119 -5.58 10.19 1.90
CA GLY A 119 -6.42 11.35 1.63
C GLY A 119 -5.67 12.67 1.81
N PRO A 120 -6.14 13.76 1.20
CA PRO A 120 -5.55 15.07 1.43
C PRO A 120 -5.79 15.49 2.89
N GLY A 121 -4.91 16.34 3.44
CA GLY A 121 -5.03 16.85 4.81
C GLY A 121 -6.31 17.64 5.10
N SER A 122 -7.04 18.05 4.06
CA SER A 122 -8.37 18.66 4.17
C SER A 122 -9.50 17.66 4.42
N VAL A 123 -9.27 16.36 4.21
CA VAL A 123 -10.23 15.27 4.46
C VAL A 123 -9.96 14.67 5.83
N SER A 124 -11.04 14.43 6.59
CA SER A 124 -10.99 13.84 7.93
C SER A 124 -10.50 12.38 7.89
N GLU A 125 -9.28 12.15 8.42
CA GLU A 125 -8.73 10.81 8.65
C GLU A 125 -9.61 9.99 9.60
N PRO A 126 -10.00 10.49 10.80
CA PRO A 126 -10.90 9.75 11.68
C PRO A 126 -12.22 9.37 11.01
N GLY A 127 -12.80 10.26 10.19
CA GLY A 127 -14.03 9.97 9.47
C GLY A 127 -13.88 8.84 8.45
N ALA A 128 -12.74 8.78 7.73
CA ALA A 128 -12.43 7.71 6.79
C ALA A 128 -12.16 6.37 7.50
N VAL A 129 -11.46 6.40 8.64
CA VAL A 129 -11.23 5.23 9.51
C VAL A 129 -12.56 4.67 10.01
N ASP A 130 -13.41 5.52 10.60
CA ASP A 130 -14.72 5.13 11.15
C ASP A 130 -15.66 4.61 10.06
N TRP A 131 -15.57 5.18 8.85
CA TRP A 131 -16.30 4.66 7.70
C TRP A 131 -15.82 3.26 7.34
N LEU A 132 -14.50 3.05 7.25
CA LEU A 132 -13.92 1.77 6.85
C LEU A 132 -14.30 0.66 7.82
N SER A 133 -14.16 0.90 9.13
CA SER A 133 -14.52 -0.07 10.16
C SER A 133 -16.01 -0.45 10.11
N ARG A 134 -16.90 0.51 9.87
CA ARG A 134 -18.35 0.25 9.73
C ARG A 134 -18.66 -0.51 8.45
N PHE A 135 -18.15 -0.06 7.32
CA PHE A 135 -18.52 -0.59 6.01
C PHE A 135 -17.88 -1.96 5.73
N ALA A 136 -16.71 -2.25 6.30
CA ALA A 136 -16.09 -3.57 6.24
C ALA A 136 -16.99 -4.67 6.81
N SER A 137 -17.71 -4.39 7.90
CA SER A 137 -18.62 -5.36 8.52
C SER A 137 -19.78 -5.77 7.60
N THR A 138 -20.25 -4.87 6.71
CA THR A 138 -21.26 -5.17 5.68
C THR A 138 -20.75 -6.23 4.70
N PHE A 139 -19.45 -6.31 4.48
CA PHE A 139 -18.80 -7.34 3.68
C PHE A 139 -18.30 -8.52 4.52
N GLY A 140 -18.62 -8.61 5.82
CA GLY A 140 -18.08 -9.66 6.69
C GLY A 140 -16.54 -9.63 6.77
N LEU A 141 -15.96 -8.44 6.70
CA LEU A 141 -14.52 -8.20 6.87
C LEU A 141 -14.26 -7.55 8.21
N ILE A 142 -13.16 -7.94 8.85
CA ILE A 142 -12.63 -7.28 10.03
C ILE A 142 -11.46 -6.44 9.57
N VAL A 143 -11.46 -5.17 9.97
CA VAL A 143 -10.39 -4.22 9.65
C VAL A 143 -9.82 -3.68 10.94
N GLN A 144 -8.53 -3.88 11.13
CA GLN A 144 -7.79 -3.41 12.28
C GLN A 144 -6.74 -2.41 11.82
N ARG A 145 -6.79 -1.18 12.37
CA ARG A 145 -5.71 -0.22 12.12
C ARG A 145 -4.41 -0.79 12.69
N LEU A 146 -3.38 -0.79 11.87
CA LEU A 146 -2.04 -1.11 12.33
C LEU A 146 -1.47 0.19 12.88
N ASP A 147 -1.13 0.18 14.15
CA ASP A 147 -0.50 1.30 14.86
C ASP A 147 1.00 1.04 15.01
N GLY A 148 1.80 2.08 15.24
CA GLY A 148 3.26 1.96 15.42
C GLY A 148 4.06 2.45 14.22
N GLU A 149 4.98 1.63 13.71
CA GLU A 149 5.87 1.99 12.60
C GLU A 149 5.11 2.02 11.27
N GLN A 150 4.50 3.18 10.97
CA GLN A 150 3.74 3.44 9.75
C GLN A 150 4.63 3.58 8.52
N GLY A 151 5.89 4.03 8.66
CA GLY A 151 6.84 4.15 7.57
C GLY A 151 7.07 2.83 6.82
N PRO A 152 7.43 1.72 7.50
CA PRO A 152 7.49 0.38 6.92
C PRO A 152 6.17 -0.08 6.28
N LEU A 153 5.03 0.18 6.91
CA LEU A 153 3.71 -0.23 6.38
C LEU A 153 3.35 0.54 5.10
N LEU A 154 3.67 1.83 5.06
CA LEU A 154 3.52 2.67 3.88
C LEU A 154 4.41 2.16 2.73
N ARG A 155 5.66 1.77 3.03
CA ARG A 155 6.55 1.14 2.05
C ARG A 155 5.99 -0.18 1.53
N ALA A 156 5.51 -1.05 2.42
CA ALA A 156 4.95 -2.34 2.04
C ALA A 156 3.73 -2.20 1.12
N THR A 157 2.94 -1.13 1.30
CA THR A 157 1.73 -0.83 0.51
C THR A 157 1.96 0.10 -0.67
N THR A 158 3.22 0.50 -0.92
CA THR A 158 3.61 1.29 -2.10
C THR A 158 4.38 0.40 -3.07
N PRO A 159 3.84 0.09 -4.26
CA PRO A 159 4.44 -0.89 -5.18
C PRO A 159 5.78 -0.43 -5.75
N VAL A 160 6.04 0.87 -5.70
CA VAL A 160 7.34 1.47 -6.00
C VAL A 160 8.08 1.58 -4.67
N GLY A 161 9.04 0.70 -4.41
CA GLY A 161 9.94 0.86 -3.27
C GLY A 161 10.53 2.28 -3.29
N ILE A 162 10.65 2.92 -2.12
CA ILE A 162 11.28 4.22 -2.02
C ILE A 162 12.72 4.02 -2.51
N GLY A 163 13.07 4.60 -3.66
CA GLY A 163 14.48 4.72 -4.01
C GLY A 163 15.16 5.45 -2.86
N GLU A 164 16.24 4.87 -2.32
CA GLU A 164 17.04 5.59 -1.33
C GLU A 164 17.32 7.00 -1.88
N PRO A 165 17.10 8.07 -1.10
CA PRO A 165 17.57 9.37 -1.49
C PRO A 165 19.09 9.27 -1.67
N VAL A 166 19.56 9.58 -2.87
CA VAL A 166 20.99 9.73 -3.19
C VAL A 166 21.52 10.98 -2.51
#